data_AF-A0A1Y5F0J5-F1
#
_entry.id   AF-A0A1Y5F0J5-F1
#
_cell.length_a   1.000
_cell.length_b   1.000
_cell.length_c   1.000
_cell.angle_alpha   90.00
_cell.angle_beta   90.00
_cell.angle_gamma   90.00
#
_symmetry.space_group_name_H-M   'P 1'
#
loop_
_entity.id
_entity.type
_entity.pdbx_description
1 polymer ?
#
loop_
_entity_poly.entity_id
_entity_poly.type
_entity_poly.pdbx_seq_one_letter_code
_entity_poly.pdbx_strand_id
1 'polypeptide(L)' 'MAWQELFAAVALVLILEGIIPFMSPNSLRKTYQRLMEMDDQTVRVSGLVSMIAGVILLTLVR' A
#
# COMPACT_ATOMS: atom_id res chain seq x y z
N MET A 1 -10.98 -13.20 -18.86
CA MET A 1 -10.28 -11.92 -19.02
C MET A 1 -10.17 -11.17 -17.69
N ALA A 2 -11.26 -10.75 -17.04
CA ALA A 2 -11.19 -10.02 -15.75
C ALA A 2 -10.41 -10.74 -14.62
N TRP A 3 -10.47 -12.07 -14.57
CA TRP A 3 -9.77 -12.85 -13.54
C TRP A 3 -8.24 -12.83 -13.68
N GLN A 4 -7.72 -12.72 -14.91
CA GLN A 4 -6.28 -12.58 -15.15
C GLN A 4 -5.78 -11.19 -14.73
N GLU A 5 -6.55 -10.14 -15.00
CA GLU A 5 -6.22 -8.79 -14.55
C GLU A 5 -6.19 -8.69 -13.02
N LEU A 6 -7.15 -9.33 -12.33
CA LEU A 6 -7.16 -9.39 -10.87
C LEU A 6 -5.90 -10.08 -10.33
N PHE A 7 -5.54 -11.25 -10.87
CA PHE A 7 -4.32 -11.93 -10.45
C PHE A 7 -3.04 -11.14 -10.77
N ALA A 8 -3.00 -10.43 -11.91
CA ALA A 8 -1.88 -9.56 -12.25
C ALA A 8 -1.77 -8.38 -11.27
N ALA A 9 -2.88 -7.73 -10.92
CA ALA A 9 -2.90 -6.66 -9.93
C ALA A 9 -2.42 -7.15 -8.55
N VAL A 10 -2.89 -8.31 -8.11
CA VAL A 10 -2.44 -8.93 -6.85
C VAL A 10 -0.95 -9.28 -6.90
N ALA A 11 -0.46 -9.85 -8.01
CA ALA A 11 0.95 -10.16 -8.18
C ALA A 11 1.83 -8.89 -8.11
N LEU A 12 1.40 -7.80 -8.74
CA LEU A 12 2.11 -6.52 -8.67
C LEU A 12 2.16 -5.97 -7.24
N VAL A 13 1.05 -6.03 -6.49
CA VAL A 13 1.03 -5.63 -5.07
C VAL A 13 2.02 -6.46 -4.26
N LEU A 14 2.06 -7.79 -4.43
CA LEU A 14 2.99 -8.66 -3.73
C LEU A 14 4.46 -8.35 -4.06
N ILE A 15 4.76 -8.08 -5.34
CA ILE A 15 6.12 -7.70 -5.75
C ILE A 15 6.51 -6.38 -5.09
N LEU A 16 5.65 -5.36 -5.16
CA LEU A 16 5.92 -4.03 -4.60
C LEU A 16 6.07 -4.08 -3.07
N GLU A 17 5.16 -4.76 -2.36
CA GLU A 17 5.24 -5.00 -0.92
C GLU A 17 6.50 -5.79 -0.53
N GLY A 18 6.99 -6.70 -1.39
CA GLY A 18 8.19 -7.49 -1.17
C GLY A 18 9.52 -6.75 -1.39
N ILE A 19 9.55 -5.69 -2.22
CA ILE A 19 10.78 -4.95 -2.54
C ILE A 19 11.39 -4.29 -1.30
N ILE A 20 10.58 -3.56 -0.52
CA ILE A 20 11.05 -2.84 0.67
C ILE A 20 11.63 -3.78 1.75
N PRO A 21 10.95 -4.87 2.19
CA PRO A 21 11.51 -5.81 3.15
C PRO A 21 12.77 -6.50 2.64
N PHE A 22 12.85 -6.79 1.33
CA PHE A 22 14.03 -7.42 0.73
C PHE A 22 15.23 -6.47 0.66
N MET A 23 15.02 -5.23 0.22
CA MET A 23 16.08 -4.24 0.07
C MET A 23 16.55 -3.66 1.41
N SER A 24 15.63 -3.38 2.34
CA SER A 24 15.96 -2.70 3.59
C SER A 24 15.00 -3.10 4.74
N PRO A 25 15.21 -4.27 5.35
CA PRO A 25 14.35 -4.73 6.46
C PRO A 25 14.40 -3.79 7.67
N ASN A 26 15.53 -3.12 7.90
CA ASN A 26 15.66 -2.14 8.99
C ASN A 26 14.83 -0.88 8.75
N SER A 27 14.71 -0.41 7.51
CA SER A 27 13.87 0.76 7.18
C SER A 27 12.40 0.41 7.39
N LEU A 28 11.98 -0.78 6.97
CA LEU A 28 10.60 -1.24 7.18
C LEU A 28 10.24 -1.32 8.67
N ARG A 29 11.12 -1.91 9.50
CA ARG A 29 10.91 -1.97 10.96
C ARG A 29 10.76 -0.59 11.59
N LYS A 30 11.59 0.38 11.20
CA LYS A 30 11.49 1.77 11.69
C LYS A 30 10.18 2.42 11.28
N THR A 31 9.71 2.20 10.06
CA THR A 31 8.40 2.69 9.61
C THR A 31 7.27 2.10 10.42
N TYR A 32 7.29 0.79 10.69
CA TYR A 32 6.28 0.16 11.55
C TYR A 32 6.31 0.65 12.99
N GLN A 33 7.50 0.87 13.57
CA GLN A 33 7.62 1.46 14.91
C GLN A 33 6.95 2.85 14.97
N ARG A 34 7.21 3.70 13.97
CA ARG A 34 6.55 5.00 13.88
C ARG A 34 5.04 4.89 13.72
N LEU A 35 4.56 3.94 12.92
CA LEU A 35 3.12 3.69 12.77
C LEU A 35 2.46 3.26 14.08
N MET A 36 3.15 2.49 14.92
CA MET A 36 2.65 2.09 16.24
C MET A 36 2.61 3.24 17.25
N GLU A 37 3.43 4.27 17.06
CA GLU A 37 3.44 5.48 17.88
C GLU A 37 2.37 6.50 17.46
N MET A 38 1.74 6.32 16.30
CA MET A 38 0.69 7.20 15.79
C MET A 38 -0.68 6.83 16.36
N ASP A 39 -1.50 7.84 16.69
CA ASP A 39 -2.88 7.62 17.10
C ASP A 39 -3.70 6.92 16.01
N ASP A 40 -4.60 6.02 16.43
CA ASP A 40 -5.49 5.24 15.55
C ASP A 40 -6.26 6.13 14.57
N GLN A 41 -6.67 7.33 14.99
CA GLN A 41 -7.37 8.28 14.13
C GLN A 41 -6.50 8.73 12.96
N THR A 42 -5.22 9.00 13.20
CA THR A 42 -4.27 9.45 12.17
C THR A 42 -3.99 8.33 11.17
N VAL A 43 -3.81 7.10 11.64
CA VAL A 43 -3.62 5.91 10.78
C VAL A 43 -4.86 5.67 9.92
N ARG A 44 -6.06 5.83 10.47
CA ARG A 44 -7.31 5.68 9.71
C ARG A 44 -7.46 6.77 8.65
N VAL A 45 -7.17 8.03 8.98
CA VAL A 45 -7.28 9.14 8.03
C VAL A 45 -6.26 9.01 6.91
N SER A 46 -5.01 8.62 7.19
CA SER A 46 -4.02 8.38 6.15
C SER A 46 -4.43 7.25 5.22
N GLY A 47 -5.02 6.18 5.77
CA GLY A 47 -5.63 5.10 4.99
C GLY A 47 -6.79 5.57 4.11
N LEU A 48 -7.70 6.40 4.63
CA LEU A 48 -8.80 6.98 3.86
C LEU A 48 -8.30 7.85 2.70
N VAL A 49 -7.31 8.71 2.94
CA VAL A 49 -6.72 9.57 1.91
C VAL A 49 -6.07 8.70 0.82
N SER A 50 -5.34 7.65 1.20
CA SER A 50 -4.74 6.70 0.25
C SER A 50 -5.78 5.98 -0.61
N MET A 51 -6.87 5.51 0.00
CA MET A 51 -7.96 4.87 -0.74
C MET A 51 -8.63 5.82 -1.73
N ILE A 52 -8.91 7.07 -1.33
CA ILE A 52 -9.51 8.07 -2.23
C ILE A 52 -8.55 8.38 -3.39
N ALA A 53 -7.26 8.57 -3.11
CA ALA A 53 -6.25 8.79 -4.15
C ALA A 53 -6.17 7.61 -5.13
N GLY A 54 -6.25 6.37 -4.62
CA GLY A 54 -6.29 5.16 -5.43
C GLY A 54 -7.51 5.10 -6.35
N VAL A 55 -8.69 5.45 -5.86
CA VAL A 55 -9.92 5.53 -6.68
C VAL A 55 -9.77 6.61 -7.76
N ILE A 56 -9.28 7.80 -7.41
CA ILE A 56 -9.06 8.88 -8.38
C ILE A 56 -8.09 8.43 -9.47
N LEU A 57 -6.95 7.84 -9.11
CA LEU A 57 -5.99 7.31 -10.07
C LEU A 57 -6.59 6.23 -10.97
N LEU A 58 -7.38 5.32 -10.40
CA LEU A 58 -8.05 4.28 -11.16
C LEU A 58 -9.02 4.87 -12.20
N THR A 59 -9.77 5.91 -11.84
CA THR A 59 -10.69 6.63 -12.75
C THR A 59 -9.98 7.53 -13.78
N LEU A 60 -8.73 7.93 -13.53
CA LEU A 60 -7.94 8.68 -14.53
C LEU A 60 -7.25 7.76 -15.54
N VAL A 61 -6.83 6.57 -15.10
CA VAL A 61 -6.09 5.60 -15.93
C VAL A 61 -7.03 4.68 -16.71
N ARG A 62 -8.26 4.45 -16.22
CA ARG A 62 -9.32 3.71 -16.90
C ARG A 62 -10.47 4.62 -17.28
#